data_AF-A0A1Y6CZQ9-F1
#
_entry.id   AF-A0A1Y6CZQ9-F1
#
_cell.length_a   1.000
_cell.length_b   1.000
_cell.length_c   1.000
_cell.angle_alpha   90.00
_cell.angle_beta   90.00
_cell.angle_gamma   90.00
#
_symmetry.space_group_name_H-M   'P 1'
#
loop_
_entity.id
_entity.type
_entity.pdbx_description
1 polymer ?
#
loop_
_entity_poly.entity_id
_entity_poly.type
_entity_poly.pdbx_seq_one_letter_code
_entity_poly.pdbx_strand_id
1 'polypeptide(L)'
;MAGDRAYEMLWDCGYCGARKLLGKSQKFCPQCGAPQDAQTRYFPDEQDKVEVLGHRYQGADKICPACQAPSGAKAEFCGRCGSPLGDAPEARRLQDQVRAEDAKFAESLSLRRLEAEQRKHPSVVESVAAIPKRRGYLWATMALGIVALVVGLLFWTRQETVVVSGHYWRQAIQIERYGPVAESAWCDSMPFAAYGVARHSEIRSYQQIPDGQDCQVRRVDRGDGTFTEHQECRPQYRSEPVYGERCDYRIDRWSWSREASAEGHDLAPRWPQTGLAGARPCLGCEREGGRESRFEVLLRGQGREYRCGLAQEAWHGMRDGSRWTLKVGAVDKQPRCDSLKPVD
;
A
#
# COMPACT_ATOMS: atom_id res chain seq x y z
N MET A 1 24.56 29.00 -19.27
CA MET A 1 23.64 28.69 -18.16
C MET A 1 22.56 29.77 -18.18
N ALA A 2 21.35 29.46 -18.64
CA ALA A 2 20.25 30.41 -18.54
C ALA A 2 19.99 30.60 -17.04
N GLY A 3 20.31 31.77 -16.49
CA GLY A 3 19.94 32.09 -15.12
C GLY A 3 18.43 31.96 -14.98
N ASP A 4 17.95 31.39 -13.87
CA ASP A 4 16.53 31.26 -13.57
C ASP A 4 15.82 32.57 -13.87
N ARG A 5 14.93 32.58 -14.88
CA ARG A 5 14.14 33.77 -15.21
C ARG A 5 13.19 34.06 -14.06
N ALA A 6 13.31 35.24 -13.47
CA ALA A 6 12.45 35.72 -12.41
C ALA A 6 11.40 36.68 -13.00
N TYR A 7 10.17 36.57 -12.51
CA TYR A 7 9.05 37.39 -12.93
C TYR A 7 8.43 38.10 -11.72
N GLU A 8 7.84 39.26 -11.94
CA GLU A 8 7.12 40.02 -10.92
C GLU A 8 5.87 39.25 -10.47
N MET A 9 5.69 39.10 -9.16
CA MET A 9 4.36 38.83 -8.60
C MET A 9 3.49 40.09 -8.73
N LEU A 10 2.18 39.94 -8.63
CA LEU A 10 1.26 41.06 -8.58
C LEU A 10 0.67 41.24 -7.20
N TRP A 11 0.22 42.45 -6.89
CA TRP A 11 -0.59 42.75 -5.72
C TRP A 11 -1.58 43.88 -6.05
N ASP A 12 -2.66 43.96 -5.27
CA ASP A 12 -3.65 45.02 -5.41
C ASP A 12 -3.63 45.92 -4.17
N CYS A 13 -3.65 47.24 -4.39
CA CYS A 13 -3.60 48.21 -3.31
C CYS A 13 -4.88 48.18 -2.49
N GLY A 14 -4.72 47.84 -1.23
CA GLY A 14 -5.84 47.72 -0.33
C GLY A 14 -6.52 49.00 0.14
N TYR A 15 -5.92 50.14 -0.16
CA TYR A 15 -6.35 51.44 0.34
C TYR A 15 -7.08 52.26 -0.73
N CYS A 16 -6.52 52.32 -1.95
CA CYS A 16 -7.13 53.05 -3.07
C CYS A 16 -7.70 52.15 -4.17
N GLY A 17 -7.48 50.83 -4.12
CA GLY A 17 -8.01 49.88 -5.09
C GLY A 17 -7.23 49.78 -6.41
N ALA A 18 -6.06 50.43 -6.54
CA ALA A 18 -5.16 50.23 -7.67
C ALA A 18 -4.79 48.74 -7.84
N ARG A 19 -4.76 48.22 -9.07
CA ARG A 19 -4.65 46.78 -9.34
C ARG A 19 -3.40 46.42 -10.15
N LYS A 20 -3.02 45.15 -10.11
CA LYS A 20 -1.90 44.57 -10.87
C LYS A 20 -0.59 45.34 -10.65
N LEU A 21 -0.35 45.76 -9.41
CA LEU A 21 0.89 46.43 -9.04
C LEU A 21 2.03 45.41 -8.96
N LEU A 22 3.23 45.81 -9.37
CA LEU A 22 4.39 44.92 -9.46
C LEU A 22 4.99 44.64 -8.08
N GLY A 23 5.21 43.37 -7.79
CA GLY A 23 5.54 42.84 -6.47
C GLY A 23 6.87 43.35 -5.92
N LYS A 24 7.90 43.36 -6.77
CA LYS A 24 9.28 43.77 -6.49
C LYS A 24 9.48 45.25 -6.78
N SER A 25 9.07 45.69 -7.97
CA SER A 25 9.33 47.05 -8.45
C SER A 25 8.43 48.12 -7.80
N GLN A 26 7.23 47.75 -7.34
CA GLN A 26 6.26 48.68 -6.75
C GLN A 26 5.87 48.24 -5.33
N LYS A 27 6.81 48.33 -4.38
CA LYS A 27 6.56 48.06 -2.95
C LYS A 27 5.64 49.07 -2.26
N PHE A 28 5.39 50.19 -2.92
CA PHE A 28 4.45 51.22 -2.52
C PHE A 28 3.51 51.52 -3.68
N CYS A 29 2.23 51.75 -3.37
CA CYS A 29 1.26 52.10 -4.38
C CYS A 29 1.62 53.47 -4.99
N PRO A 30 1.83 53.57 -6.31
CA PRO A 30 2.18 54.84 -6.95
C PRO A 30 1.03 55.86 -6.91
N GLN A 31 -0.21 55.41 -6.69
CA GLN A 31 -1.39 56.28 -6.65
C GLN A 31 -1.63 56.93 -5.28
N CYS A 32 -1.39 56.21 -4.18
CA CYS A 32 -1.71 56.70 -2.83
C CYS A 32 -0.60 56.55 -1.79
N GLY A 33 0.56 56.01 -2.16
CA GLY A 33 1.71 55.82 -1.27
C GLY A 33 1.54 54.74 -0.19
N ALA A 34 0.43 53.98 -0.22
CA ALA A 34 0.22 52.88 0.71
C ALA A 34 1.28 51.78 0.55
N PRO A 35 1.70 51.12 1.65
CA PRO A 35 2.63 50.00 1.56
C PRO A 35 1.97 48.81 0.88
N GLN A 36 2.78 48.01 0.21
CA GLN A 36 2.37 46.70 -0.26
C GLN A 36 2.02 45.77 0.91
N ASP A 37 0.90 45.07 0.76
CA ASP A 37 0.56 43.93 1.60
C ASP A 37 1.08 42.64 0.95
N ALA A 38 2.23 42.17 1.44
CA ALA A 38 2.90 40.99 0.90
C ALA A 38 2.06 39.70 1.03
N GLN A 39 1.10 39.64 1.96
CA GLN A 39 0.24 38.46 2.13
C GLN A 39 -0.80 38.33 1.02
N THR A 40 -1.07 39.43 0.31
CA THR A 40 -2.08 39.49 -0.77
C THR A 40 -1.47 39.45 -2.16
N ARG A 41 -0.15 39.18 -2.25
CA ARG A 41 0.51 38.93 -3.53
C ARG A 41 -0.12 37.71 -4.20
N TYR A 42 -0.06 37.68 -5.53
CA TYR A 42 -0.54 36.59 -6.37
C TYR A 42 0.36 36.44 -7.59
N PHE A 43 0.41 35.24 -8.17
CA PHE A 43 1.06 35.04 -9.46
C PHE A 43 0.30 35.83 -10.54
N PRO A 44 0.95 36.37 -11.58
CA PRO A 44 0.25 36.97 -12.71
C PRO A 44 -0.34 35.90 -13.65
N ASP A 45 -1.38 36.28 -14.39
CA ASP A 45 -1.80 35.56 -15.59
C ASP A 45 -0.71 35.69 -16.68
N GLU A 46 -0.68 34.78 -17.66
CA GLU A 46 0.39 34.77 -18.68
C GLU A 46 0.52 36.11 -19.45
N GLN A 47 -0.59 36.80 -19.70
CA GLN A 47 -0.61 38.09 -20.38
C GLN A 47 -0.10 39.26 -19.52
N ASP A 48 -0.13 39.12 -18.20
CA ASP A 48 0.29 40.15 -17.24
C ASP A 48 1.69 39.87 -16.66
N LYS A 49 2.37 38.85 -17.18
CA LYS A 49 3.69 38.42 -16.72
C LYS A 49 4.75 39.45 -17.13
N VAL A 50 5.50 39.95 -16.15
CA VAL A 50 6.60 40.90 -16.36
C VAL A 50 7.90 40.28 -15.86
N GLU A 51 8.91 40.14 -16.74
CA GLU A 51 10.23 39.60 -16.38
C GLU A 51 11.07 40.65 -15.63
N VAL A 52 11.73 40.22 -14.56
CA VAL A 52 12.69 41.05 -13.81
C VAL A 52 14.10 40.78 -14.34
N LEU A 53 14.53 41.60 -15.30
CA LEU A 53 15.85 41.48 -15.90
C LEU A 53 16.96 41.69 -14.86
N GLY A 54 17.94 40.78 -14.83
CA GLY A 54 19.10 40.88 -13.93
C GLY A 54 18.77 40.67 -12.45
N HIS A 55 17.59 40.11 -12.13
CA HIS A 55 17.22 39.82 -10.75
C HIS A 55 18.21 38.87 -10.08
N ARG A 56 18.78 39.29 -8.95
CA ARG A 56 19.57 38.43 -8.06
C ARG A 56 18.78 38.18 -6.80
N TYR A 57 18.32 36.94 -6.61
CA TYR A 57 17.61 36.54 -5.41
C TYR A 57 18.54 36.64 -4.19
N GLN A 58 18.05 37.29 -3.12
CA GLN A 58 18.83 37.55 -1.92
C GLN A 58 18.17 37.02 -0.64
N GLY A 59 17.08 36.27 -0.77
CA GLY A 59 16.17 35.90 0.33
C GLY A 59 14.80 36.54 0.16
N ALA A 60 13.82 36.08 0.94
CA ALA A 60 12.48 36.67 0.97
C ALA A 60 12.53 38.09 1.55
N ASP A 61 11.54 38.91 1.20
CA ASP A 61 11.43 40.24 1.80
C ASP A 61 11.18 40.13 3.31
N LYS A 62 11.75 41.05 4.09
CA LYS A 62 11.44 41.22 5.51
C LYS A 62 10.24 42.14 5.68
N ILE A 63 9.30 41.78 6.55
CA ILE A 63 8.13 42.60 6.88
C ILE A 63 8.46 43.48 8.09
N CYS A 64 8.48 44.80 7.87
CA CYS A 64 8.80 45.75 8.93
C CYS A 64 7.80 45.65 10.10
N PRO A 65 8.23 45.38 11.35
CA PRO A 65 7.31 45.24 12.47
C PRO A 65 6.57 46.55 12.79
N ALA A 66 7.19 47.71 12.53
CA ALA A 66 6.61 49.02 12.84
C ALA A 66 5.55 49.49 11.83
N CYS A 67 5.77 49.26 10.53
CA CYS A 67 4.88 49.79 9.48
C CYS A 67 4.34 48.75 8.49
N GLN A 68 4.66 47.48 8.70
CA GLN A 68 4.23 46.33 7.89
C GLN A 68 4.67 46.37 6.41
N ALA A 69 5.51 47.34 6.03
CA ALA A 69 6.03 47.44 4.66
C ALA A 69 7.11 46.37 4.39
N PRO A 70 7.09 45.69 3.23
CA PRO A 70 8.12 44.75 2.84
C PRO A 70 9.42 45.48 2.49
N SER A 71 10.54 44.95 2.96
CA SER A 71 11.90 45.44 2.70
C SER A 71 12.75 44.30 2.15
N GLY A 72 13.79 44.59 1.38
CA GLY A 72 14.65 43.52 0.83
C GLY A 72 15.28 42.67 1.93
N ALA A 73 15.57 41.40 1.65
CA ALA A 73 16.14 40.45 2.61
C ALA A 73 17.38 40.96 3.36
N LYS A 74 18.25 41.70 2.66
CA LYS A 74 19.49 42.27 3.21
C LYS A 74 19.32 43.67 3.82
N ALA A 75 18.11 44.21 3.89
CA ALA A 75 17.89 45.50 4.51
C ALA A 75 18.05 45.39 6.04
N GLU A 76 18.89 46.24 6.61
CA GLU A 76 19.07 46.39 8.06
C GLU A 76 18.03 47.33 8.67
N PHE A 77 17.59 48.33 7.88
CA PHE A 77 16.59 49.32 8.27
C PHE A 77 15.48 49.38 7.23
N CYS A 78 14.26 49.66 7.69
CA CYS A 78 13.12 49.85 6.82
C CYS A 78 13.30 51.11 5.98
N GLY A 79 13.35 50.97 4.66
CA GLY A 79 13.50 52.11 3.74
C GLY A 79 12.36 53.13 3.77
N ARG A 80 11.24 52.82 4.46
CA ARG A 80 10.11 53.74 4.64
C ARG A 80 10.17 54.52 5.94
N CYS A 81 10.29 53.81 7.08
CA CYS A 81 10.12 54.40 8.40
C CYS A 81 11.39 54.36 9.26
N GLY A 82 12.50 53.83 8.74
CA GLY A 82 13.79 53.75 9.44
C GLY A 82 13.87 52.74 10.58
N SER A 83 12.80 51.98 10.86
CA SER A 83 12.80 50.98 11.95
C SER A 83 13.79 49.84 11.64
N PRO A 84 14.52 49.33 12.65
CA PRO A 84 15.44 48.21 12.47
C PRO A 84 14.71 46.92 12.06
N LEU A 85 15.36 46.12 11.20
CA LEU A 85 14.83 44.88 10.61
C LEU A 85 15.63 43.64 11.03
N GLY A 86 16.32 43.69 12.17
CA GLY A 86 17.12 42.57 12.69
C GLY A 86 16.29 41.29 12.82
N ASP A 87 15.18 41.36 13.55
CA ASP A 87 14.27 40.24 13.84
C ASP A 87 12.94 40.34 13.05
N ALA A 88 12.93 41.07 11.94
CA ALA A 88 11.73 41.23 11.13
C ALA A 88 11.33 39.89 10.47
N PRO A 89 10.06 39.46 10.56
CA PRO A 89 9.62 38.20 9.95
C PRO A 89 9.72 38.25 8.42
N GLU A 90 9.99 37.11 7.79
CA GLU A 90 9.98 37.01 6.33
C GLU A 90 8.55 37.08 5.78
N ALA A 91 8.43 37.63 4.57
CA ALA A 91 7.22 37.61 3.79
C ALA A 91 6.81 36.16 3.49
N ARG A 92 5.52 35.87 3.67
CA ARG A 92 4.95 34.56 3.38
C ARG A 92 5.07 34.27 1.88
N ARG A 93 5.51 33.05 1.55
CA ARG A 93 5.43 32.49 0.20
C ARG A 93 4.07 31.85 -0.05
N LEU A 94 3.54 32.03 -1.25
CA LEU A 94 2.40 31.27 -1.75
C LEU A 94 2.79 29.81 -2.00
N GLN A 95 1.78 28.95 -2.10
CA GLN A 95 2.01 27.58 -2.58
C GLN A 95 2.37 27.61 -4.06
N ASP A 96 3.30 26.74 -4.45
CA ASP A 96 3.68 26.56 -5.84
C ASP A 96 2.46 26.21 -6.70
N GLN A 97 2.38 26.80 -7.89
CA GLN A 97 1.40 26.40 -8.89
C GLN A 97 2.06 25.44 -9.88
N VAL A 98 1.40 24.32 -10.15
CA VAL A 98 1.86 23.31 -11.12
C VAL A 98 0.78 23.10 -12.17
N ARG A 99 1.17 23.04 -13.44
CA ARG A 99 0.29 22.66 -14.55
C ARG A 99 1.00 21.78 -15.56
N ALA A 100 0.25 21.02 -16.35
CA ALA A 100 0.78 20.44 -17.58
C ALA A 100 1.19 21.54 -18.57
N GLU A 101 2.23 21.30 -19.38
CA GLU A 101 2.82 22.30 -20.30
C GLU A 101 1.80 23.01 -21.20
N ASP A 102 0.76 22.30 -21.66
CA ASP A 102 -0.27 22.84 -22.56
C ASP A 102 -1.54 23.34 -21.84
N ALA A 103 -1.65 23.15 -20.51
CA ALA A 103 -2.80 23.63 -19.74
C ALA A 103 -2.65 25.14 -19.45
N LYS A 104 -3.72 25.86 -19.09
CA LYS A 104 -3.58 27.22 -18.51
C LYS A 104 -3.51 27.12 -17.00
N PHE A 105 -2.74 27.99 -16.35
CA PHE A 105 -2.91 28.21 -14.91
C PHE A 105 -4.32 28.79 -14.68
N ALA A 106 -4.94 28.41 -13.56
CA ALA A 106 -6.21 29.03 -13.16
C ALA A 106 -6.03 30.55 -13.01
N GLU A 107 -7.08 31.32 -13.35
CA GLU A 107 -7.02 32.80 -13.24
C GLU A 107 -6.58 33.18 -11.84
N SER A 108 -5.51 33.96 -11.80
CA SER A 108 -4.84 34.32 -10.58
C SER A 108 -5.44 35.61 -10.04
N LEU A 109 -6.29 35.46 -9.03
CA LEU A 109 -6.98 36.57 -8.41
C LEU A 109 -6.28 36.95 -7.10
N SER A 110 -6.13 38.25 -6.86
CA SER A 110 -5.77 38.73 -5.52
C SER A 110 -6.77 38.20 -4.48
N LEU A 111 -6.34 37.97 -3.24
CA LEU A 111 -7.24 37.53 -2.16
C LEU A 111 -8.47 38.43 -2.04
N ARG A 112 -8.30 39.75 -2.20
CA ARG A 112 -9.41 40.72 -2.20
C ARG A 112 -10.36 40.54 -3.37
N ARG A 113 -9.85 40.18 -4.55
CA ARG A 113 -10.67 39.88 -5.72
C ARG A 113 -11.40 38.53 -5.56
N LEU A 114 -10.75 37.53 -4.97
CA LEU A 114 -11.42 36.28 -4.57
C LEU A 114 -12.56 36.55 -3.60
N GLU A 115 -12.32 37.32 -2.54
CA GLU A 115 -13.34 37.72 -1.57
C GLU A 115 -14.48 38.55 -2.22
N ALA A 116 -14.15 39.45 -3.16
CA ALA A 116 -15.15 40.25 -3.86
C ALA A 116 -16.01 39.42 -4.83
N GLU A 117 -15.42 38.46 -5.56
CA GLU A 117 -16.16 37.53 -6.42
C GLU A 117 -17.03 36.58 -5.59
N GLN A 118 -16.52 36.07 -4.47
CA GLN A 118 -17.30 35.27 -3.51
C GLN A 118 -18.46 36.04 -2.87
N ARG A 119 -18.39 37.37 -2.78
CA ARG A 119 -19.52 38.21 -2.32
C ARG A 119 -20.56 38.45 -3.40
N LYS A 120 -20.18 38.41 -4.68
CA LYS A 120 -21.10 38.63 -5.82
C LYS A 120 -21.88 37.38 -6.19
N HIS A 121 -21.27 36.21 -6.05
CA HIS A 121 -21.98 34.95 -6.11
C HIS A 121 -22.31 34.57 -4.67
N PRO A 122 -23.53 34.84 -4.15
CA PRO A 122 -23.93 34.18 -2.92
C PRO A 122 -23.80 32.70 -3.21
N SER A 123 -22.77 32.08 -2.61
CA SER A 123 -22.71 30.65 -2.48
C SER A 123 -24.09 30.28 -1.95
N VAL A 124 -24.89 29.61 -2.78
CA VAL A 124 -25.93 28.73 -2.28
C VAL A 124 -25.14 27.78 -1.42
N VAL A 125 -25.06 28.12 -0.13
CA VAL A 125 -24.63 27.21 0.90
C VAL A 125 -25.80 26.24 0.99
N GLU A 126 -25.92 25.38 -0.02
CA GLU A 126 -26.49 24.07 0.22
C GLU A 126 -25.62 23.54 1.36
N SER A 127 -26.25 23.50 2.53
CA SER A 127 -25.64 23.03 3.74
C SER A 127 -25.20 21.60 3.47
N VAL A 128 -23.96 21.44 3.01
CA VAL A 128 -23.23 20.20 3.20
C VAL A 128 -23.11 20.13 4.71
N ALA A 129 -24.09 19.46 5.32
CA ALA A 129 -24.06 19.07 6.70
C ALA A 129 -22.65 18.59 6.95
N ALA A 130 -21.95 19.27 7.87
CA ALA A 130 -20.59 18.92 8.23
C ALA A 130 -20.60 17.42 8.53
N ILE A 131 -20.04 16.59 7.63
CA ILE A 131 -19.84 15.18 7.93
C ILE A 131 -18.92 15.22 9.14
N PRO A 132 -19.37 14.78 10.33
CA PRO A 132 -18.55 14.89 11.52
C PRO A 132 -17.35 13.95 11.32
N LYS A 133 -16.20 14.54 10.98
CA LYS A 133 -14.86 13.90 10.89
C LYS A 133 -14.35 13.33 12.23
N ARG A 134 -15.26 13.07 13.19
CA ARG A 134 -14.99 12.36 14.44
C ARG A 134 -15.65 10.99 14.52
N ARG A 135 -16.55 10.62 13.59
CA ARG A 135 -17.23 9.31 13.63
C ARG A 135 -16.47 8.19 12.91
N GLY A 136 -15.71 8.46 11.85
CA GLY A 136 -14.99 7.40 11.11
C GLY A 136 -13.99 6.62 11.95
N TYR A 137 -13.27 7.30 12.86
CA TYR A 137 -12.36 6.64 13.80
C TYR A 137 -13.11 5.84 14.87
N LEU A 138 -14.29 6.30 15.33
CA LEU A 138 -15.13 5.58 16.28
C LEU A 138 -15.77 4.32 15.70
N TRP A 139 -16.21 4.34 14.43
CA TRP A 139 -16.72 3.15 13.77
C TRP A 139 -15.60 2.18 13.38
N ALA A 140 -14.42 2.66 13.01
CA ALA A 140 -13.26 1.82 12.75
C ALA A 140 -12.68 1.19 14.03
N THR A 141 -12.62 1.92 15.16
CA THR A 141 -12.22 1.35 16.46
C THR A 141 -13.30 0.45 17.05
N MET A 142 -14.58 0.74 16.84
CA MET A 142 -15.67 -0.15 17.25
C MET A 142 -15.70 -1.42 16.39
N ALA A 143 -15.51 -1.32 15.07
CA ALA A 143 -15.40 -2.48 14.19
C ALA A 143 -14.15 -3.32 14.54
N LEU A 144 -13.00 -2.68 14.76
CA LEU A 144 -11.78 -3.37 15.22
C LEU A 144 -11.97 -3.98 16.61
N GLY A 145 -12.68 -3.31 17.51
CA GLY A 145 -13.02 -3.81 18.84
C GLY A 145 -14.00 -4.98 18.80
N ILE A 146 -15.00 -4.94 17.91
CA ILE A 146 -15.93 -6.06 17.67
C ILE A 146 -15.18 -7.23 17.04
N VAL A 147 -14.32 -6.99 16.06
CA VAL A 147 -13.48 -8.05 15.48
C VAL A 147 -12.55 -8.63 16.53
N ALA A 148 -11.89 -7.82 17.36
CA ALA A 148 -11.05 -8.28 18.46
C ALA A 148 -11.85 -9.05 19.53
N LEU A 149 -13.09 -8.62 19.82
CA LEU A 149 -14.01 -9.33 20.72
C LEU A 149 -14.43 -10.67 20.13
N VAL A 150 -14.84 -10.71 18.86
CA VAL A 150 -15.24 -11.93 18.16
C VAL A 150 -14.06 -12.89 18.08
N VAL A 151 -12.87 -12.40 17.72
CA VAL A 151 -11.62 -13.17 17.74
C VAL A 151 -11.32 -13.67 19.16
N GLY A 152 -11.38 -12.82 20.18
CA GLY A 152 -11.18 -13.22 21.58
C GLY A 152 -12.17 -14.27 22.07
N LEU A 153 -13.44 -14.18 21.67
CA LEU A 153 -14.47 -15.18 21.97
C LEU A 153 -14.20 -16.51 21.24
N LEU A 154 -13.70 -16.48 20.00
CA LEU A 154 -13.31 -17.68 19.26
C LEU A 154 -12.07 -18.36 19.87
N PHE A 155 -11.16 -17.60 20.49
CA PHE A 155 -9.98 -18.12 21.18
C PHE A 155 -10.21 -18.46 22.66
N TRP A 156 -11.39 -18.19 23.23
CA TRP A 156 -11.71 -18.55 24.60
C TRP A 156 -11.84 -20.07 24.72
N THR A 157 -10.98 -20.69 25.53
CA THR A 157 -11.06 -22.11 25.89
C THR A 157 -11.49 -22.34 27.34
N ARG A 158 -12.23 -23.42 27.61
CA ARG A 158 -12.52 -23.94 28.96
C ARG A 158 -11.73 -25.22 29.20
N GLN A 159 -11.32 -25.44 30.45
CA GLN A 159 -10.67 -26.69 30.85
C GLN A 159 -11.71 -27.74 31.23
N GLU A 160 -11.52 -28.95 30.74
CA GLU A 160 -12.38 -30.10 30.99
C GLU A 160 -11.52 -31.33 31.32
N THR A 161 -11.93 -32.11 32.32
CA THR A 161 -11.32 -33.40 32.60
C THR A 161 -11.90 -34.45 31.66
N VAL A 162 -11.03 -35.08 30.89
CA VAL A 162 -11.36 -36.13 29.93
C VAL A 162 -10.69 -37.45 30.32
N VAL A 163 -11.30 -38.56 29.93
CA VAL A 163 -10.76 -39.91 30.13
C VAL A 163 -10.37 -40.49 28.79
N VAL A 164 -9.22 -41.16 28.71
CA VAL A 164 -8.84 -41.92 27.52
C VAL A 164 -9.79 -43.10 27.35
N SER A 165 -10.60 -43.08 26.30
CA SER A 165 -11.56 -44.14 25.97
C SER A 165 -11.01 -45.14 24.96
N GLY A 166 -9.92 -44.82 24.28
CA GLY A 166 -9.22 -45.73 23.39
C GLY A 166 -8.26 -45.01 22.47
N HIS A 167 -7.75 -45.76 21.50
CA HIS A 167 -6.78 -45.29 20.54
C HIS A 167 -7.30 -45.51 19.11
N TYR A 168 -6.81 -44.73 18.17
CA TYR A 168 -7.01 -44.91 16.75
C TYR A 168 -5.73 -44.58 16.01
N TRP A 169 -5.37 -45.38 15.01
CA TRP A 169 -4.27 -45.10 14.12
C TRP A 169 -4.69 -45.34 12.68
N ARG A 170 -4.09 -44.56 11.77
CA ARG A 170 -4.15 -44.76 10.32
C ARG A 170 -2.75 -44.61 9.75
N GLN A 171 -2.32 -45.61 8.99
CA GLN A 171 -1.08 -45.57 8.23
C GLN A 171 -1.40 -45.73 6.75
N ALA A 172 -0.90 -44.80 5.95
CA ALA A 172 -1.17 -44.72 4.52
C ALA A 172 0.14 -44.66 3.72
N ILE A 173 0.22 -45.45 2.66
CA ILE A 173 1.31 -45.42 1.68
C ILE A 173 0.70 -44.90 0.38
N GLN A 174 1.22 -43.78 -0.09
CA GLN A 174 0.91 -43.29 -1.43
C GLN A 174 1.56 -44.21 -2.45
N ILE A 175 0.84 -44.52 -3.51
CA ILE A 175 1.32 -45.36 -4.60
C ILE A 175 1.32 -44.51 -5.86
N GLU A 176 2.51 -44.40 -6.43
CA GLU A 176 2.74 -43.68 -7.67
C GLU A 176 2.75 -44.66 -8.84
N ARG A 177 2.30 -44.20 -10.01
CA ARG A 177 2.39 -44.94 -11.27
C ARG A 177 3.27 -44.17 -12.24
N TYR A 178 4.15 -44.90 -12.94
CA TYR A 178 5.00 -44.33 -13.98
C TYR A 178 4.23 -44.23 -15.30
N GLY A 179 4.12 -43.04 -15.87
CA GLY A 179 3.42 -42.85 -17.14
C GLY A 179 3.34 -41.39 -17.60
N PRO A 180 2.59 -41.13 -18.68
CA PRO A 180 2.47 -39.80 -19.26
C PRO A 180 1.82 -38.80 -18.30
N VAL A 181 2.55 -37.75 -17.97
CA VAL A 181 2.02 -36.55 -17.30
C VAL A 181 2.01 -35.40 -18.29
N ALA A 182 0.89 -34.67 -18.35
CA ALA A 182 0.79 -33.45 -19.15
C ALA A 182 1.45 -32.29 -18.41
N GLU A 183 2.40 -31.62 -19.06
CA GLU A 183 3.11 -30.47 -18.55
C GLU A 183 3.21 -29.39 -19.63
N SER A 184 3.55 -28.16 -19.23
CA SER A 184 3.78 -27.06 -20.16
C SER A 184 4.96 -26.20 -19.72
N ALA A 185 5.82 -25.83 -20.66
CA ALA A 185 6.96 -24.95 -20.44
C ALA A 185 7.13 -23.96 -21.60
N TRP A 186 8.02 -22.98 -21.45
CA TRP A 186 8.55 -22.29 -22.63
C TRP A 186 9.31 -23.31 -23.48
N CYS A 187 9.17 -23.23 -24.80
CA CYS A 187 9.75 -24.23 -25.70
C CYS A 187 11.28 -24.35 -25.59
N ASP A 188 11.97 -23.29 -25.17
CA ASP A 188 13.42 -23.27 -24.90
C ASP A 188 13.83 -24.01 -23.62
N SER A 189 12.86 -24.28 -22.74
CA SER A 189 13.03 -24.89 -21.42
C SER A 189 12.37 -26.28 -21.33
N MET A 190 11.83 -26.77 -22.45
CA MET A 190 11.16 -28.06 -22.53
C MET A 190 12.16 -29.21 -22.34
N PRO A 191 11.85 -30.21 -21.48
CA PRO A 191 12.73 -31.36 -21.29
C PRO A 191 12.89 -32.20 -22.56
N PHE A 192 14.07 -32.76 -22.79
CA PHE A 192 14.36 -33.58 -23.98
C PHE A 192 13.48 -34.85 -24.08
N ALA A 193 13.11 -35.45 -22.95
CA ALA A 193 12.26 -36.64 -22.90
C ALA A 193 10.76 -36.37 -23.16
N ALA A 194 10.38 -35.11 -23.40
CA ALA A 194 9.01 -34.74 -23.70
C ALA A 194 8.58 -35.22 -25.09
N TYR A 195 7.32 -35.59 -25.24
CA TYR A 195 6.71 -36.03 -26.49
C TYR A 195 5.26 -35.53 -26.62
N GLY A 196 4.66 -35.72 -27.80
CA GLY A 196 3.30 -35.23 -28.07
C GLY A 196 3.18 -33.71 -27.93
N VAL A 197 4.16 -32.98 -28.47
CA VAL A 197 4.31 -31.53 -28.27
C VAL A 197 3.33 -30.75 -29.14
N ALA A 198 2.55 -29.87 -28.52
CA ALA A 198 1.78 -28.81 -29.17
C ALA A 198 2.42 -27.46 -28.86
N ARG A 199 2.51 -26.58 -29.87
CA ARG A 199 3.12 -25.25 -29.74
C ARG A 199 2.08 -24.17 -29.98
N HIS A 200 2.11 -23.13 -29.16
CA HIS A 200 1.29 -21.95 -29.34
C HIS A 200 2.01 -20.70 -28.83
N SER A 201 1.63 -19.54 -29.38
CA SER A 201 2.18 -18.26 -28.97
C SER A 201 1.47 -17.74 -27.72
N GLU A 202 2.23 -17.32 -26.71
CA GLU A 202 1.72 -16.72 -25.47
C GLU A 202 2.60 -15.52 -25.07
N ILE A 203 2.02 -14.55 -24.35
CA ILE A 203 2.79 -13.41 -23.82
C ILE A 203 3.76 -13.92 -22.76
N ARG A 204 5.07 -13.77 -23.01
CA ARG A 204 6.14 -14.22 -22.11
C ARG A 204 6.55 -13.17 -21.10
N SER A 205 6.62 -11.93 -21.53
CA SER A 205 7.04 -10.81 -20.69
C SER A 205 6.55 -9.50 -21.27
N TYR A 206 6.84 -8.40 -20.57
CA TYR A 206 6.60 -7.06 -21.04
C TYR A 206 7.91 -6.29 -21.10
N GLN A 207 8.08 -5.48 -22.14
CA GLN A 207 9.22 -4.58 -22.28
C GLN A 207 8.74 -3.14 -22.16
N GLN A 208 9.48 -2.34 -21.39
CA GLN A 208 9.24 -0.90 -21.29
C GLN A 208 9.93 -0.21 -22.46
N ILE A 209 9.13 0.43 -23.31
CA ILE A 209 9.61 1.21 -24.45
C ILE A 209 9.38 2.70 -24.13
N PRO A 210 10.39 3.57 -24.31
CA PRO A 210 10.21 5.02 -24.15
C PRO A 210 9.05 5.52 -25.02
N ASP A 211 8.11 6.25 -24.41
CA ASP A 211 6.88 6.73 -25.04
C ASP A 211 6.66 8.21 -24.72
N GLY A 212 7.66 9.03 -25.03
CA GLY A 212 7.63 10.46 -24.79
C GLY A 212 7.94 10.87 -23.35
N GLN A 213 7.45 12.05 -22.97
CA GLN A 213 7.68 12.66 -21.66
C GLN A 213 6.45 13.45 -21.22
N ASP A 214 6.15 13.43 -19.92
CA ASP A 214 5.15 14.30 -19.28
C ASP A 214 5.87 15.53 -18.72
N CYS A 215 5.59 16.69 -19.29
CA CYS A 215 6.20 17.96 -18.91
C CYS A 215 5.21 18.81 -18.11
N GLN A 216 5.68 19.30 -16.97
CA GLN A 216 4.92 20.17 -16.07
C GLN A 216 5.66 21.49 -15.87
N VAL A 217 4.91 22.57 -15.84
CA VAL A 217 5.42 23.91 -15.53
C VAL A 217 5.09 24.22 -14.08
N ARG A 218 6.12 24.51 -13.28
CA ARG A 218 6.03 24.88 -11.86
C ARG A 218 6.40 26.35 -11.67
N ARG A 219 5.53 27.12 -11.02
CA ARG A 219 5.78 28.48 -10.56
C ARG A 219 6.05 28.50 -9.07
N VAL A 220 7.19 29.05 -8.67
CA VAL A 220 7.68 29.07 -7.29
C VAL A 220 7.83 30.51 -6.81
N ASP A 221 7.06 30.89 -5.78
CA ASP A 221 7.16 32.20 -5.13
C ASP A 221 8.48 32.33 -4.35
N ARG A 222 9.28 33.35 -4.67
CA ARG A 222 10.57 33.60 -4.00
C ARG A 222 10.40 34.40 -2.69
N GLY A 223 9.23 34.97 -2.44
CA GLY A 223 8.86 35.72 -1.23
C GLY A 223 9.35 37.17 -1.24
N ASP A 224 10.05 37.60 -2.28
CA ASP A 224 10.62 38.95 -2.39
C ASP A 224 9.87 39.86 -3.37
N GLY A 225 8.67 39.42 -3.78
CA GLY A 225 7.87 40.05 -4.81
C GLY A 225 8.11 39.48 -6.20
N THR A 226 8.95 38.44 -6.32
CA THR A 226 9.18 37.71 -7.58
C THR A 226 8.82 36.23 -7.46
N PHE A 227 8.64 35.57 -8.62
CA PHE A 227 8.54 34.12 -8.73
C PHE A 227 9.41 33.60 -9.88
N THR A 228 9.77 32.32 -9.83
CA THR A 228 10.45 31.64 -10.95
C THR A 228 9.56 30.58 -11.57
N GLU A 229 9.76 30.32 -12.86
CA GLU A 229 9.02 29.31 -13.61
C GLU A 229 10.01 28.26 -14.14
N HIS A 230 9.76 26.99 -13.82
CA HIS A 230 10.62 25.87 -14.22
C HIS A 230 9.78 24.81 -14.94
N GLN A 231 10.30 24.30 -16.04
CA GLN A 231 9.73 23.15 -16.74
C GLN A 231 10.42 21.87 -16.23
N GLU A 232 9.63 20.94 -15.71
CA GLU A 232 10.05 19.64 -15.21
C GLU A 232 9.44 18.55 -16.12
N CYS A 233 10.27 17.85 -16.89
CA CYS A 233 9.82 16.73 -17.74
C CYS A 233 10.20 15.39 -17.12
N ARG A 234 9.25 14.45 -17.09
CA ARG A 234 9.45 13.07 -16.65
C ARG A 234 9.29 12.13 -17.83
N PRO A 235 10.25 11.22 -18.09
CA PRO A 235 10.11 10.25 -19.17
C PRO A 235 8.92 9.34 -18.91
N GLN A 236 8.15 9.06 -19.95
CA GLN A 236 7.05 8.13 -19.93
C GLN A 236 7.45 6.86 -20.69
N TYR A 237 6.93 5.72 -20.23
CA TYR A 237 7.16 4.43 -20.85
C TYR A 237 5.82 3.75 -21.09
N ARG A 238 5.74 3.02 -22.20
CA ARG A 238 4.64 2.10 -22.47
C ARG A 238 5.12 0.66 -22.37
N SER A 239 4.21 -0.20 -21.94
CA SER A 239 4.46 -1.62 -21.75
C SER A 239 4.02 -2.39 -23.00
N GLU A 240 4.98 -2.92 -23.76
CA GLU A 240 4.68 -3.75 -24.94
C GLU A 240 4.82 -5.25 -24.62
N PRO A 241 3.86 -6.09 -25.03
CA PRO A 241 3.93 -7.53 -24.79
C PRO A 241 4.99 -8.17 -25.71
N VAL A 242 5.86 -8.98 -25.10
CA VAL A 242 6.83 -9.82 -25.81
C VAL A 242 6.28 -11.24 -25.84
N TYR A 243 5.93 -11.72 -27.04
CA TYR A 243 5.44 -13.07 -27.24
C TYR A 243 6.58 -14.09 -27.23
N GLY A 244 6.29 -15.27 -26.70
CA GLY A 244 7.16 -16.44 -26.75
C GLY A 244 6.38 -17.69 -27.14
N GLU A 245 7.11 -18.73 -27.55
CA GLU A 245 6.53 -20.03 -27.87
C GLU A 245 6.36 -20.85 -26.60
N ARG A 246 5.09 -21.13 -26.25
CA ARG A 246 4.68 -22.04 -25.18
C ARG A 246 4.52 -23.44 -25.77
N CYS A 247 5.10 -24.43 -25.09
CA CYS A 247 5.03 -25.84 -25.48
C CYS A 247 4.22 -26.61 -24.43
N ASP A 248 3.09 -27.19 -24.83
CA ASP A 248 2.36 -28.21 -24.07
C ASP A 248 2.83 -29.59 -24.53
N TYR A 249 3.15 -30.48 -23.59
CA TYR A 249 3.74 -31.77 -23.90
C TYR A 249 3.36 -32.83 -22.87
N ARG A 250 3.69 -34.09 -23.18
CA ARG A 250 3.67 -35.21 -22.24
C ARG A 250 5.08 -35.65 -21.89
N ILE A 251 5.29 -36.06 -20.66
CA ILE A 251 6.56 -36.62 -20.19
C ILE A 251 6.30 -37.74 -19.20
N ASP A 252 7.06 -38.83 -19.30
CA ASP A 252 6.88 -39.98 -18.43
C ASP A 252 7.52 -39.73 -17.07
N ARG A 253 6.67 -39.63 -16.04
CA ARG A 253 7.07 -39.37 -14.64
C ARG A 253 6.27 -40.26 -13.70
N TRP A 254 6.78 -40.40 -12.48
CA TRP A 254 6.02 -40.99 -11.40
C TRP A 254 5.00 -39.96 -10.90
N SER A 255 3.72 -40.30 -10.98
CA SER A 255 2.63 -39.47 -10.49
C SER A 255 1.75 -40.26 -9.54
N TRP A 256 1.07 -39.58 -8.62
CA TRP A 256 0.11 -40.20 -7.72
C TRP A 256 -0.92 -41.05 -8.50
N SER A 257 -1.19 -42.26 -8.02
CA SER A 257 -2.14 -43.19 -8.64
C SER A 257 -3.21 -43.66 -7.66
N ARG A 258 -2.80 -44.13 -6.47
CA ARG A 258 -3.73 -44.62 -5.43
C ARG A 258 -3.08 -44.54 -4.06
N GLU A 259 -3.85 -44.86 -3.03
CA GLU A 259 -3.38 -45.02 -1.66
C GLU A 259 -3.68 -46.44 -1.19
N ALA A 260 -2.75 -47.04 -0.45
CA ALA A 260 -3.03 -48.18 0.41
C ALA A 260 -3.07 -47.68 1.85
N SER A 261 -4.13 -48.01 2.60
CA SER A 261 -4.30 -47.58 3.99
C SER A 261 -4.61 -48.76 4.91
N ALA A 262 -4.04 -48.75 6.11
CA ALA A 262 -4.43 -49.61 7.21
C ALA A 262 -4.85 -48.73 8.39
N GLU A 263 -5.87 -49.17 9.13
CA GLU A 263 -6.34 -48.49 10.32
C GLU A 263 -6.71 -49.49 11.42
N GLY A 264 -6.71 -49.02 12.66
CA GLY A 264 -7.00 -49.85 13.81
C GLY A 264 -7.26 -49.04 15.07
N HIS A 265 -7.85 -49.71 16.06
CA HIS A 265 -8.14 -49.16 17.39
C HIS A 265 -7.26 -49.75 18.51
N ASP A 266 -6.25 -50.53 18.12
CA ASP A 266 -5.26 -51.12 19.00
C ASP A 266 -4.00 -50.23 19.12
N LEU A 267 -3.06 -50.65 19.96
CA LEU A 267 -1.75 -50.00 20.12
C LEU A 267 -0.67 -50.59 19.18
N ALA A 268 -1.07 -51.31 18.13
CA ALA A 268 -0.19 -52.02 17.21
C ALA A 268 -0.30 -51.46 15.78
N PRO A 269 0.18 -50.23 15.52
CA PRO A 269 0.12 -49.63 14.19
C PRO A 269 0.92 -50.44 13.19
N ARG A 270 0.32 -50.69 12.02
CA ARG A 270 0.89 -51.51 10.96
C ARG A 270 0.69 -50.88 9.59
N TRP A 271 1.69 -51.04 8.73
CA TRP A 271 1.60 -50.60 7.35
C TRP A 271 0.68 -51.52 6.54
N PRO A 272 -0.11 -50.98 5.60
CA PRO A 272 -0.94 -51.78 4.71
C PRO A 272 -0.08 -52.57 3.73
N GLN A 273 -0.60 -53.73 3.29
CA GLN A 273 0.00 -54.47 2.19
C GLN A 273 -0.33 -53.77 0.87
N THR A 274 0.69 -53.43 0.10
CA THR A 274 0.55 -52.64 -1.14
C THR A 274 0.27 -53.48 -2.38
N GLY A 275 0.58 -54.79 -2.32
CA GLY A 275 0.42 -55.73 -3.42
C GLY A 275 1.33 -55.45 -4.62
N LEU A 276 2.40 -54.66 -4.42
CA LEU A 276 3.32 -54.28 -5.49
C LEU A 276 4.25 -55.45 -5.84
N ALA A 277 4.29 -55.83 -7.11
CA ALA A 277 5.29 -56.76 -7.62
C ALA A 277 6.63 -56.02 -7.81
N GLY A 278 7.76 -56.66 -7.45
CA GLY A 278 9.09 -56.05 -7.45
C GLY A 278 9.45 -55.32 -8.75
N ALA A 279 10.02 -54.13 -8.62
CA ALA A 279 10.06 -53.13 -9.68
C ALA A 279 11.27 -53.25 -10.63
N ARG A 280 11.00 -53.34 -11.93
CA ARG A 280 11.81 -52.67 -12.96
C ARG A 280 11.01 -51.44 -13.40
N PRO A 281 11.63 -50.27 -13.67
CA PRO A 281 10.91 -49.13 -14.22
C PRO A 281 10.27 -49.56 -15.56
N CYS A 282 8.94 -49.56 -15.61
CA CYS A 282 8.17 -49.88 -16.81
C CYS A 282 6.99 -48.91 -16.92
N LEU A 283 6.50 -48.66 -18.13
CA LEU A 283 5.28 -47.88 -18.33
C LEU A 283 4.10 -48.60 -17.65
N GLY A 284 3.38 -47.88 -16.79
CA GLY A 284 2.29 -48.40 -15.98
C GLY A 284 2.71 -49.11 -14.69
N CYS A 285 4.01 -49.31 -14.44
CA CYS A 285 4.48 -49.85 -13.17
C CYS A 285 4.11 -48.92 -12.01
N GLU A 286 3.81 -49.53 -10.86
CA GLU A 286 3.53 -48.83 -9.60
C GLU A 286 4.72 -48.93 -8.63
N ARG A 287 4.91 -47.92 -7.78
CA ARG A 287 5.89 -47.93 -6.68
C ARG A 287 5.32 -47.27 -5.44
N GLU A 288 5.92 -47.54 -4.28
CA GLU A 288 5.66 -46.77 -3.07
C GLU A 288 6.23 -45.35 -3.21
N GLY A 289 5.40 -44.36 -2.95
CA GLY A 289 5.76 -42.96 -2.81
C GLY A 289 5.86 -42.56 -1.34
N GLY A 290 5.28 -41.41 -0.99
CA GLY A 290 5.25 -40.90 0.37
C GLY A 290 4.47 -41.81 1.33
N ARG A 291 4.88 -41.82 2.60
CA ARG A 291 4.18 -42.49 3.70
C ARG A 291 3.63 -41.45 4.68
N GLU A 292 2.41 -41.68 5.15
CA GLU A 292 1.71 -40.83 6.11
C GLU A 292 1.23 -41.66 7.31
N SER A 293 1.42 -41.12 8.51
CA SER A 293 0.98 -41.72 9.76
C SER A 293 0.14 -40.72 10.53
N ARG A 294 -1.05 -41.15 10.96
CA ARG A 294 -1.94 -40.38 11.81
C ARG A 294 -2.29 -41.21 13.04
N PHE A 295 -2.05 -40.64 14.21
CA PHE A 295 -2.37 -41.24 15.51
C PHE A 295 -3.33 -40.34 16.26
N GLU A 296 -4.46 -40.88 16.68
CA GLU A 296 -5.50 -40.16 17.41
C GLU A 296 -5.80 -40.88 18.72
N VAL A 297 -5.80 -40.13 19.84
CA VAL A 297 -6.36 -40.62 21.10
C VAL A 297 -7.85 -40.29 21.13
N LEU A 298 -8.67 -41.27 21.52
CA LEU A 298 -10.10 -41.12 21.73
C LEU A 298 -10.33 -40.75 23.20
N LEU A 299 -11.03 -39.64 23.42
CA LEU A 299 -11.22 -39.05 24.73
C LEU A 299 -12.72 -38.87 25.00
N ARG A 300 -13.14 -39.09 26.24
CA ARG A 300 -14.53 -38.87 26.67
C ARG A 300 -14.59 -37.94 27.89
N GLY A 301 -15.41 -36.89 27.82
CA GLY A 301 -15.63 -35.92 28.90
C GLY A 301 -17.02 -35.28 28.80
N GLN A 302 -17.68 -35.06 29.95
CA GLN A 302 -19.01 -34.43 30.06
C GLN A 302 -20.04 -34.89 29.01
N GLY A 303 -20.06 -36.20 28.70
CA GLY A 303 -21.00 -36.80 27.74
C GLY A 303 -20.64 -36.61 26.25
N ARG A 304 -19.45 -36.09 25.93
CA ARG A 304 -18.96 -35.88 24.57
C ARG A 304 -17.70 -36.69 24.30
N GLU A 305 -17.49 -37.01 23.03
CA GLU A 305 -16.28 -37.67 22.54
C GLU A 305 -15.41 -36.67 21.77
N TYR A 306 -14.11 -36.73 22.02
CA TYR A 306 -13.10 -35.91 21.38
C TYR A 306 -12.04 -36.82 20.75
N ARG A 307 -11.43 -36.34 19.67
CA ARG A 307 -10.29 -37.00 19.01
C ARG A 307 -9.12 -36.04 18.99
N CYS A 308 -7.95 -36.52 19.41
CA CYS A 308 -6.75 -35.71 19.40
C CYS A 308 -5.61 -36.35 18.66
N GLY A 309 -5.17 -35.69 17.58
CA GLY A 309 -3.99 -36.05 16.81
C GLY A 309 -2.71 -35.82 17.62
N LEU A 310 -1.89 -36.85 17.77
CA LEU A 310 -0.67 -36.83 18.59
C LEU A 310 0.51 -37.44 17.83
N ALA A 311 1.72 -37.13 18.29
CA ALA A 311 2.92 -37.87 17.89
C ALA A 311 2.84 -39.32 18.43
N GLN A 312 3.43 -40.26 17.70
CA GLN A 312 3.32 -41.70 18.00
C GLN A 312 3.73 -42.05 19.45
N GLU A 313 4.82 -41.47 19.94
CA GLU A 313 5.33 -41.72 21.30
C GLU A 313 4.33 -41.26 22.38
N ALA A 314 3.79 -40.06 22.23
CA ALA A 314 2.81 -39.50 23.17
C ALA A 314 1.49 -40.28 23.12
N TRP A 315 1.04 -40.66 21.93
CA TRP A 315 -0.13 -41.49 21.72
C TRP A 315 0.01 -42.86 22.39
N HIS A 316 1.14 -43.56 22.20
CA HIS A 316 1.39 -44.87 22.81
C HIS A 316 1.56 -44.80 24.34
N GLY A 317 2.03 -43.66 24.86
CA GLY A 317 2.20 -43.45 26.31
C GLY A 317 0.89 -43.25 27.08
N MET A 318 -0.21 -42.91 26.40
CA MET A 318 -1.51 -42.70 27.05
C MET A 318 -2.17 -44.03 27.38
N ARG A 319 -2.48 -44.26 28.65
CA ARG A 319 -3.15 -45.50 29.10
C ARG A 319 -4.66 -45.35 29.01
N ASP A 320 -5.35 -46.36 28.51
CA ASP A 320 -6.82 -46.40 28.55
C ASP A 320 -7.32 -46.25 30.00
N GLY A 321 -8.36 -45.43 30.18
CA GLY A 321 -8.90 -45.09 31.50
C GLY A 321 -8.13 -44.02 32.28
N SER A 322 -6.96 -43.57 31.81
CA SER A 322 -6.24 -42.45 32.44
C SER A 322 -6.97 -41.11 32.27
N ARG A 323 -6.81 -40.21 33.25
CA ARG A 323 -7.47 -38.91 33.30
C ARG A 323 -6.53 -37.79 32.87
N TRP A 324 -7.03 -36.91 32.02
CA TRP A 324 -6.28 -35.80 31.42
C TRP A 324 -7.10 -34.52 31.48
N THR A 325 -6.41 -33.38 31.55
CA THR A 325 -7.01 -32.06 31.36
C THR A 325 -6.88 -31.66 29.90
N LEU A 326 -7.98 -31.27 29.28
CA LEU A 326 -8.06 -30.81 27.90
C LEU A 326 -8.71 -29.42 27.86
N LYS A 327 -8.14 -28.48 27.11
CA LYS A 327 -8.80 -27.24 26.76
C LYS A 327 -9.71 -27.46 25.55
N VAL A 328 -10.96 -27.05 25.67
CA VAL A 328 -11.98 -27.10 24.61
C VAL A 328 -12.45 -25.68 24.33
N GLY A 329 -12.56 -25.29 23.06
CA GLY A 329 -13.06 -23.96 22.71
C GLY A 329 -14.48 -23.76 23.22
N ALA A 330 -14.75 -22.60 23.83
CA ALA A 330 -16.04 -22.30 24.46
C ALA A 330 -17.16 -22.14 23.42
N VAL A 331 -16.80 -21.74 22.19
CA VAL A 331 -17.73 -21.45 21.08
C VAL A 331 -17.77 -22.58 20.06
N ASP A 332 -16.62 -22.96 19.48
CA ASP A 332 -16.51 -24.01 18.45
C ASP A 332 -16.64 -25.43 19.00
N LYS A 333 -16.46 -25.57 20.32
CA LYS A 333 -16.43 -26.83 21.04
C LYS A 333 -15.41 -27.84 20.50
N GLN A 334 -14.35 -27.36 19.85
CA GLN A 334 -13.26 -28.18 19.31
C GLN A 334 -12.17 -28.39 20.37
N PRO A 335 -11.52 -29.57 20.39
CA PRO A 335 -10.43 -29.84 21.33
C PRO A 335 -9.15 -29.11 20.93
N ARG A 336 -8.38 -28.61 21.90
CA ARG A 336 -7.02 -28.07 21.73
C ARG A 336 -6.02 -29.14 22.18
N CYS A 337 -5.62 -30.01 21.25
CA CYS A 337 -4.88 -31.23 21.58
C CYS A 337 -3.46 -30.99 22.11
N ASP A 338 -2.88 -29.84 21.80
CA ASP A 338 -1.64 -29.31 22.38
C ASP A 338 -1.74 -29.02 23.88
N SER A 339 -2.95 -28.90 24.42
CA SER A 339 -3.19 -28.59 25.84
C SER A 339 -3.34 -29.81 26.76
N LEU A 340 -3.24 -31.03 26.22
CA LEU A 340 -3.39 -32.27 26.98
C LEU A 340 -2.31 -32.37 28.07
N LYS A 341 -2.75 -32.52 29.33
CA LYS A 341 -1.87 -32.74 30.49
C LYS A 341 -2.45 -33.81 31.42
N PRO A 342 -1.62 -34.65 32.05
CA PRO A 342 -2.11 -35.62 33.02
C PRO A 342 -2.78 -34.88 34.19
N VAL A 343 -3.84 -35.46 34.75
CA VAL A 343 -4.42 -35.01 36.02
C VAL A 343 -3.63 -35.68 37.13
N ASP A 344 -2.98 -34.89 37.98
CA ASP A 344 -2.28 -35.37 39.17
C ASP A 344 -3.22 -36.07 40.16
#